data_AF-A6R921-F1
#
_entry.id   AF-A6R921-F1
#
_cell.length_a   1.000
_cell.length_b   1.000
_cell.length_c   1.000
_cell.angle_alpha   90.00
_cell.angle_beta   90.00
_cell.angle_gamma   90.00
#
_symmetry.space_group_name_H-M   'P 1'
#
loop_
_entity.id
_entity.type
_entity.pdbx_description
1 polymer ?
#
loop_
_entity_poly.entity_id
_entity_poly.type
_entity_poly.pdbx_seq_one_letter_code
_entity_poly.pdbx_strand_id
1 'polypeptide(L)'
;MPPRLLSKPYFRVLNAPSLGPSLASSSRSQFSSNSRTKTRKGQNPYAIAQARQRKAANLSRQAVLKKERASSAYGDPVLGNPTPFIESLMPKRSGDSATLTSTSASQQGSKKATDFQSASSPQAPDLNHYLTSTEFQAALERSKHLTEPVVNKQSHLSDPQANEEARLAHEEAHRNAQQAMSRIIQLENGSNKDRTRVNIQRCIHTFGRHVTDSLLESKPPAAIDPSAPQYPARPARVGPDTGSSEVQAAILTTKIQVLAQQIAKYGHKDKHNKRNLRVLVHRRQRLLNYLRRKERGGPRWQNLMSNLGLTDSSWKGEISL
;
A
#
# COMPACT_ATOMS: atom_id res chain seq x y z
N MET A 1 -35.78 2.83 6.90
CA MET A 1 -35.33 4.07 7.57
C MET A 1 -36.14 5.22 7.00
N PRO A 2 -37.16 5.73 7.70
CA PRO A 2 -37.98 6.84 7.20
C PRO A 2 -37.21 8.17 7.32
N PRO A 3 -37.50 9.18 6.47
CA PRO A 3 -36.71 10.40 6.40
C PRO A 3 -37.01 11.38 7.56
N ARG A 4 -35.96 12.05 8.04
CA ARG A 4 -35.99 13.04 9.12
C ARG A 4 -36.61 14.36 8.62
N LEU A 5 -37.70 14.78 9.24
CA LEU A 5 -38.32 16.09 9.04
C LEU A 5 -37.45 17.20 9.65
N LEU A 6 -37.20 18.26 8.87
CA LEU A 6 -36.50 19.47 9.31
C LEU A 6 -37.36 20.29 10.27
N SER A 7 -36.97 20.40 11.54
CA SER A 7 -37.51 21.38 12.49
C SER A 7 -37.01 22.79 12.15
N LYS A 8 -37.94 23.71 11.87
CA LYS A 8 -37.68 25.15 11.67
C LYS A 8 -37.27 25.82 13.00
N PRO A 9 -36.37 26.82 13.01
CA PRO A 9 -36.07 27.60 14.21
C PRO A 9 -37.13 28.68 14.44
N TYR A 10 -37.55 28.84 15.69
CA TYR A 10 -38.45 29.89 16.17
C TYR A 10 -37.76 31.26 16.12
N PHE A 11 -38.47 32.25 15.56
CA PHE A 11 -38.07 33.66 15.55
C PHE A 11 -38.27 34.30 16.93
N ARG A 12 -37.25 34.99 17.42
CA ARG A 12 -37.28 35.80 18.64
C ARG A 12 -37.83 37.19 18.32
N VAL A 13 -38.82 37.61 19.10
CA VAL A 13 -39.59 38.86 18.99
C VAL A 13 -38.69 40.10 19.15
N LEU A 14 -38.90 41.09 18.27
CA LEU A 14 -38.30 42.43 18.28
C LEU A 14 -39.17 43.41 19.08
N ASN A 15 -38.55 44.24 19.90
CA ASN A 15 -39.14 45.47 20.45
C ASN A 15 -38.83 46.63 19.49
N ALA A 16 -39.86 47.34 19.05
CA ALA A 16 -39.77 48.64 18.35
C ALA A 16 -39.82 49.80 19.36
N PRO A 17 -39.42 51.03 18.97
CA PRO A 17 -40.48 51.96 18.55
C PRO A 17 -40.16 52.95 17.40
N SER A 18 -41.26 53.39 16.78
CA SER A 18 -41.63 54.69 16.18
C SER A 18 -40.89 55.29 14.95
N LEU A 19 -41.62 55.23 13.82
CA LEU A 19 -42.08 56.29 12.89
C LEU A 19 -41.11 57.34 12.29
N GLY A 20 -41.07 57.36 10.95
CA GLY A 20 -40.75 58.50 10.08
C GLY A 20 -40.39 58.07 8.64
N PRO A 21 -41.09 58.52 7.57
CA PRO A 21 -40.86 58.04 6.22
C PRO A 21 -39.89 58.93 5.42
N SER A 22 -38.98 58.33 4.65
CA SER A 22 -38.40 59.01 3.47
C SER A 22 -37.94 58.01 2.43
N LEU A 23 -38.50 58.15 1.23
CA LEU A 23 -38.07 57.53 -0.02
C LEU A 23 -36.62 57.95 -0.33
N ALA A 24 -35.71 56.98 -0.39
CA ALA A 24 -34.46 57.12 -1.12
C ALA A 24 -33.99 55.74 -1.57
N SER A 25 -34.18 55.45 -2.86
CA SER A 25 -33.54 54.33 -3.54
C SER A 25 -32.03 54.57 -3.60
N SER A 26 -31.29 54.13 -2.58
CA SER A 26 -29.84 54.06 -2.67
C SER A 26 -29.46 52.78 -3.42
N SER A 27 -29.18 52.92 -4.71
CA SER A 27 -28.43 51.94 -5.48
C SER A 27 -27.16 51.60 -4.70
N ARG A 28 -27.01 50.34 -4.31
CA ARG A 28 -25.81 49.84 -3.66
C ARG A 28 -24.73 49.80 -4.74
N SER A 29 -24.01 50.91 -4.88
CA SER A 29 -22.83 50.99 -5.73
C SER A 29 -21.87 49.88 -5.33
N GLN A 30 -21.46 49.08 -6.31
CA GLN A 30 -20.37 48.13 -6.14
C GLN A 30 -19.13 48.95 -5.78
N PHE A 31 -18.77 48.98 -4.50
CA PHE A 31 -17.48 49.51 -4.09
C PHE A 31 -16.39 48.65 -4.73
N SER A 32 -15.85 49.15 -5.83
CA SER A 32 -14.60 48.69 -6.43
C SER A 32 -13.51 48.73 -5.36
N SER A 33 -13.04 47.57 -4.93
CA SER A 33 -11.93 47.43 -3.98
C SER A 33 -10.57 47.89 -4.52
N ASN A 34 -10.53 48.41 -5.76
CA ASN A 34 -9.31 48.89 -6.40
C ASN A 34 -8.89 50.32 -6.00
N SER A 35 -9.57 50.99 -5.08
CA SER A 35 -9.19 52.36 -4.64
C SER A 35 -8.32 52.43 -3.37
N ARG A 36 -8.14 51.34 -2.62
CA ARG A 36 -7.36 51.33 -1.36
C ARG A 36 -5.83 51.29 -1.54
N THR A 37 -5.34 51.27 -2.77
CA THR A 37 -3.90 51.34 -3.08
C THR A 37 -3.43 52.75 -3.44
N LYS A 38 -4.28 53.78 -3.38
CA LYS A 38 -3.87 55.16 -3.61
C LYS A 38 -3.31 55.80 -2.33
N THR A 39 -1.98 55.96 -2.37
CA THR A 39 -1.13 56.85 -1.59
C THR A 39 -1.04 56.61 -0.08
N ARG A 40 -0.19 55.66 0.33
CA ARG A 40 0.56 55.83 1.59
C ARG A 40 1.55 56.98 1.36
N LYS A 41 1.09 58.23 1.48
CA LYS A 41 1.94 59.43 1.42
C LYS A 41 3.01 59.31 2.51
N GLY A 42 4.29 59.40 2.13
CA GLY A 42 5.44 59.43 3.05
C GLY A 42 6.28 58.17 3.15
N GLN A 43 6.08 57.13 2.33
CA GLN A 43 6.98 55.97 2.35
C GLN A 43 8.21 56.22 1.48
N ASN A 44 9.39 56.26 2.11
CA ASN A 44 10.68 56.44 1.45
C ASN A 44 10.84 55.42 0.29
N PRO A 45 11.09 55.88 -0.96
CA PRO A 45 11.18 55.00 -2.13
C PRO A 45 12.24 53.91 -1.96
N TYR A 46 13.34 54.21 -1.26
CA TYR A 46 14.41 53.26 -0.94
C TYR A 46 13.93 52.13 -0.03
N ALA A 47 13.16 52.44 1.02
CA ALA A 47 12.62 51.44 1.94
C ALA A 47 11.64 50.50 1.24
N ILE A 48 10.84 51.02 0.30
CA ILE A 48 9.96 50.20 -0.55
C ILE A 48 10.77 49.28 -1.45
N ALA A 49 11.83 49.79 -2.09
CA ALA A 49 12.70 48.97 -2.94
C ALA A 49 13.38 47.85 -2.14
N GLN A 50 13.90 48.15 -0.93
CA GLN A 50 14.51 47.16 -0.05
C GLN A 50 13.49 46.10 0.42
N ALA A 51 12.27 46.50 0.77
CA ALA A 51 11.20 45.57 1.12
C ALA A 51 10.80 44.66 -0.06
N ARG A 52 10.76 45.21 -1.28
CA ARG A 52 10.54 44.44 -2.52
C ARG A 52 11.67 43.44 -2.77
N GLN A 53 12.93 43.83 -2.58
CA GLN A 53 14.08 42.94 -2.69
C GLN A 53 14.00 41.78 -1.68
N ARG A 54 13.71 42.07 -0.40
CA ARG A 54 13.52 41.04 0.64
C ARG A 54 12.38 40.08 0.28
N LYS A 55 11.24 40.60 -0.20
CA LYS A 55 10.11 39.79 -0.65
C LYS A 55 10.49 38.93 -1.86
N ALA A 56 11.17 39.50 -2.85
CA ALA A 56 11.63 38.78 -4.03
C ALA A 56 12.58 37.63 -3.67
N ALA A 57 13.52 37.87 -2.74
CA ALA A 57 14.42 36.84 -2.21
C ALA A 57 13.66 35.73 -1.44
N ASN A 58 12.64 36.08 -0.66
CA ASN A 58 11.81 35.08 0.02
C ASN A 58 11.01 34.23 -1.00
N LEU A 59 10.41 34.87 -2.00
CA LEU A 59 9.67 34.19 -3.06
C LEU A 59 10.57 33.28 -3.90
N SER A 60 11.79 33.71 -4.22
CA SER A 60 12.76 32.86 -4.93
C SER A 60 13.16 31.65 -4.08
N ARG A 61 13.43 31.83 -2.79
CA ARG A 61 13.71 30.72 -1.86
C ARG A 61 12.51 29.77 -1.72
N GLN A 62 11.29 30.30 -1.61
CA GLN A 62 10.07 29.50 -1.52
C GLN A 62 9.85 28.68 -2.80
N ALA A 63 10.13 29.25 -3.97
CA ALA A 63 10.06 28.55 -5.25
C ALA A 63 11.06 27.38 -5.31
N VAL A 64 12.30 27.57 -4.84
CA VAL A 64 13.30 26.51 -4.72
C VAL A 64 12.81 25.39 -3.80
N LEU A 65 12.39 25.72 -2.57
CA LEU A 65 11.86 24.74 -1.62
C LEU A 65 10.62 24.01 -2.15
N LYS A 66 9.77 24.68 -2.93
CA LYS A 66 8.60 24.06 -3.56
C LYS A 66 9.03 23.04 -4.63
N LYS A 67 10.04 23.37 -5.44
CA LYS A 67 10.62 22.44 -6.42
C LYS A 67 11.26 21.23 -5.73
N GLU A 68 12.06 21.45 -4.68
CA GLU A 68 12.69 20.38 -3.90
C GLU A 68 11.65 19.45 -3.27
N ARG A 69 10.58 19.98 -2.67
CA ARG A 69 9.50 19.15 -2.11
C ARG A 69 8.73 18.40 -3.21
N ALA A 70 8.49 19.05 -4.35
CA ALA A 70 7.81 18.42 -5.48
C ALA A 70 8.62 17.27 -6.06
N SER A 71 9.96 17.38 -6.11
CA SER A 71 10.83 16.32 -6.66
C SER A 71 11.13 15.19 -5.66
N SER A 72 11.30 15.50 -4.37
CA SER A 72 11.73 14.52 -3.36
C SER A 72 10.61 13.90 -2.52
N ALA A 73 9.54 14.67 -2.22
CA ALA A 73 8.52 14.28 -1.24
C ALA A 73 7.16 13.96 -1.87
N TYR A 74 6.88 14.48 -3.07
CA TYR A 74 5.62 14.26 -3.79
C TYR A 74 5.85 13.29 -4.95
N GLY A 75 5.60 12.00 -4.73
CA GLY A 75 5.54 11.00 -5.81
C GLY A 75 4.17 10.97 -6.50
N ASP A 76 3.95 10.00 -7.39
CA ASP A 76 2.63 9.75 -7.98
C ASP A 76 1.61 9.37 -6.89
N PRO A 77 0.46 10.09 -6.75
CA PRO A 77 -0.57 9.75 -5.75
C PRO A 77 -1.22 8.37 -5.97
N VAL A 78 -1.17 7.81 -7.18
CA VAL A 78 -1.78 6.51 -7.51
C VAL A 78 -0.80 5.37 -7.24
N LEU A 79 0.35 5.37 -7.92
CA LEU A 79 1.28 4.23 -7.89
C LEU A 79 2.35 4.37 -6.80
N GLY A 80 2.71 5.61 -6.42
CA GLY A 80 3.85 5.86 -5.56
C GLY A 80 5.18 5.61 -6.27
N ASN A 81 6.24 5.35 -5.50
CA ASN A 81 7.56 5.03 -6.01
C ASN A 81 7.71 3.50 -6.14
N PRO A 82 8.41 3.00 -7.19
CA PRO A 82 8.69 1.58 -7.30
C PRO A 82 9.57 1.13 -6.13
N THR A 83 9.27 -0.06 -5.60
CA THR A 83 9.98 -0.67 -4.47
C THR A 83 10.15 -2.16 -4.76
N PRO A 84 11.16 -2.83 -4.17
CA PRO A 84 11.41 -4.25 -4.41
C PRO A 84 10.19 -5.13 -4.13
N PHE A 85 9.41 -4.78 -3.10
CA PHE A 85 8.17 -5.48 -2.77
C PHE A 85 7.08 -5.26 -3.82
N ILE A 86 6.88 -4.03 -4.33
CA ILE A 86 5.88 -3.77 -5.38
C ILE A 86 6.29 -4.44 -6.70
N GLU A 87 7.58 -4.42 -7.02
CA GLU A 87 8.12 -5.11 -8.20
C GLU A 87 7.93 -6.62 -8.12
N SER A 88 8.12 -7.24 -6.95
CA SER A 88 7.91 -8.68 -6.78
C SER A 88 6.45 -9.12 -6.98
N LEU A 89 5.50 -8.23 -6.75
CA LEU A 89 4.06 -8.49 -6.96
C LEU A 89 3.65 -8.45 -8.42
N MET A 90 4.47 -7.86 -9.29
CA MET A 90 4.22 -7.76 -10.72
C MET A 90 4.83 -8.97 -11.45
N PRO A 91 4.19 -9.45 -12.54
CA PRO A 91 4.78 -10.52 -13.33
C PRO A 91 6.13 -10.06 -13.89
N LYS A 92 7.18 -10.85 -13.66
CA LYS A 92 8.49 -10.64 -14.26
C LYS A 92 8.30 -10.56 -15.78
N ARG A 93 8.77 -9.49 -16.41
CA ARG A 93 8.83 -9.44 -17.88
C ARG A 93 9.84 -10.51 -18.27
N SER A 94 9.53 -11.28 -19.31
CA SER A 94 10.31 -12.44 -19.78
C SER A 94 11.76 -12.13 -20.21
N GLY A 95 12.29 -10.94 -19.95
CA GLY A 95 13.67 -10.52 -20.21
C GLY A 95 14.46 -10.04 -18.98
N ASP A 96 13.85 -9.92 -17.79
CA ASP A 96 14.52 -9.29 -16.62
C ASP A 96 15.36 -10.28 -15.79
N SER A 97 15.51 -11.54 -16.24
CA SER A 97 16.30 -12.55 -15.53
C SER A 97 17.81 -12.48 -15.81
N ALA A 98 18.29 -11.49 -16.58
CA ALA A 98 19.68 -11.41 -17.06
C ALA A 98 20.50 -10.20 -16.54
N THR A 99 19.97 -9.32 -15.68
CA THR A 99 20.69 -8.14 -15.17
C THR A 99 20.70 -8.08 -13.63
N LEU A 100 21.26 -9.12 -13.02
CA LEU A 100 21.95 -9.00 -11.74
C LEU A 100 23.45 -9.13 -12.02
N THR A 101 24.01 -8.14 -12.72
CA THR A 101 25.46 -8.03 -12.90
C THR A 101 26.06 -7.38 -11.66
N SER A 102 26.85 -8.18 -10.95
CA SER A 102 27.90 -7.79 -10.03
C SER A 102 28.75 -6.64 -10.59
N THR A 103 28.54 -5.41 -10.09
CA THR A 103 29.53 -4.34 -10.22
C THR A 103 30.51 -4.42 -9.07
N SER A 104 31.59 -5.18 -9.28
CA SER A 104 32.82 -5.06 -8.52
C SER A 104 33.58 -3.82 -8.96
N ALA A 105 33.52 -2.75 -8.16
CA ALA A 105 34.45 -1.62 -8.24
C ALA A 105 34.84 -1.19 -6.81
N SER A 106 36.11 -1.44 -6.50
CA SER A 106 36.81 -0.98 -5.29
C SER A 106 37.02 0.54 -5.30
N GLN A 107 36.65 1.24 -4.22
CA GLN A 107 37.55 2.05 -3.35
C GLN A 107 36.78 2.98 -2.37
N GLN A 108 36.95 2.67 -1.08
CA GLN A 108 37.08 3.49 0.15
C GLN A 108 36.41 4.88 0.27
N GLY A 109 35.65 5.12 1.38
CA GLY A 109 35.46 6.49 1.89
C GLY A 109 34.28 6.90 2.80
N SER A 110 33.97 6.18 3.89
CA SER A 110 33.43 6.72 5.18
C SER A 110 31.94 7.18 5.34
N LYS A 111 31.38 6.73 6.49
CA LYS A 111 30.32 7.30 7.37
C LYS A 111 28.83 7.00 7.11
N LYS A 112 28.39 5.93 7.81
CA LYS A 112 27.18 5.80 8.67
C LYS A 112 25.83 6.19 8.04
N ALA A 113 25.24 5.22 7.34
CA ALA A 113 23.79 5.07 7.22
C ALA A 113 23.44 3.60 7.52
N THR A 114 22.40 3.40 8.33
CA THR A 114 21.86 2.10 8.71
C THR A 114 21.42 1.32 7.48
N ASP A 115 22.16 0.26 7.15
CA ASP A 115 21.77 -0.76 6.18
C ASP A 115 20.45 -1.41 6.61
N PHE A 116 19.35 -1.01 5.99
CA PHE A 116 18.19 -1.87 5.87
C PHE A 116 18.54 -2.92 4.82
N GLN A 117 19.15 -4.01 5.26
CA GLN A 117 19.25 -5.23 4.46
C GLN A 117 17.83 -5.71 4.18
N SER A 118 17.27 -5.34 3.02
CA SER A 118 16.13 -6.04 2.44
C SER A 118 16.63 -7.41 2.00
N ALA A 119 16.75 -8.31 2.98
CA ALA A 119 17.06 -9.71 2.80
C ALA A 119 16.00 -10.31 1.87
N SER A 120 16.34 -10.47 0.59
CA SER A 120 15.66 -11.43 -0.26
C SER A 120 16.08 -12.82 0.21
N SER A 121 15.56 -13.27 1.36
CA SER A 121 15.47 -14.71 1.61
C SER A 121 14.88 -15.36 0.36
N PRO A 122 15.41 -16.50 -0.11
CA PRO A 122 14.84 -17.21 -1.25
C PRO A 122 13.39 -17.56 -0.90
N GLN A 123 12.44 -16.73 -1.33
CA GLN A 123 11.03 -16.97 -1.08
C GLN A 123 10.67 -18.23 -1.85
N ALA A 124 10.10 -19.21 -1.15
CA ALA A 124 9.59 -20.41 -1.78
C ALA A 124 8.68 -20.02 -2.96
N PRO A 125 8.72 -20.76 -4.08
CA PRO A 125 7.95 -20.41 -5.26
C PRO A 125 6.46 -20.36 -4.89
N ASP A 126 5.80 -19.25 -5.21
CA ASP A 126 4.37 -19.17 -4.98
C ASP A 126 3.62 -20.09 -5.93
N LEU A 127 2.76 -20.90 -5.34
CA LEU A 127 1.98 -21.91 -6.01
C LEU A 127 0.53 -21.44 -6.20
N ASN A 128 -0.11 -21.96 -7.24
CA ASN A 128 -1.51 -21.75 -7.47
C ASN A 128 -2.37 -22.58 -6.50
N HIS A 129 -3.69 -22.35 -6.50
CA HIS A 129 -4.68 -23.13 -5.75
C HIS A 129 -4.51 -23.16 -4.22
N TYR A 130 -3.96 -22.09 -3.63
CA TYR A 130 -3.73 -21.95 -2.18
C TYR A 130 -2.74 -22.95 -1.58
N LEU A 131 -1.93 -23.60 -2.40
CA LEU A 131 -0.93 -24.56 -1.93
C LEU A 131 0.34 -23.85 -1.48
N THR A 132 0.98 -24.42 -0.46
CA THR A 132 2.38 -24.11 -0.11
C THR A 132 3.31 -25.18 -0.70
N SER A 133 4.60 -24.85 -0.87
CA SER A 133 5.59 -25.81 -1.36
C SER A 133 5.73 -27.02 -0.45
N THR A 134 5.63 -26.82 0.86
CA THR A 134 5.71 -27.89 1.87
C THR A 134 4.49 -28.79 1.84
N GLU A 135 3.28 -28.24 1.72
CA GLU A 135 2.05 -29.04 1.58
C GLU A 135 2.06 -29.85 0.29
N PHE A 136 2.55 -29.26 -0.80
CA PHE A 136 2.65 -29.95 -2.08
C PHE A 136 3.63 -31.13 -2.01
N GLN A 137 4.81 -30.93 -1.42
CA GLN A 137 5.80 -32.00 -1.22
C GLN A 137 5.25 -33.11 -0.31
N ALA A 138 4.64 -32.76 0.82
CA ALA A 138 4.03 -33.72 1.73
C ALA A 138 2.90 -34.52 1.06
N ALA A 139 2.10 -33.87 0.20
CA ALA A 139 1.06 -34.55 -0.57
C ALA A 139 1.64 -35.54 -1.59
N LEU A 140 2.73 -35.20 -2.27
CA LEU A 140 3.43 -36.09 -3.19
C LEU A 140 4.03 -37.30 -2.46
N GLU A 141 4.71 -37.08 -1.34
CA GLU A 141 5.28 -38.15 -0.51
C GLU A 141 4.20 -39.11 -0.02
N ARG A 142 3.09 -38.57 0.48
CA ARG A 142 1.94 -39.37 0.92
C ARG A 142 1.36 -40.19 -0.23
N SER A 143 1.20 -39.59 -1.41
CA SER A 143 0.71 -40.28 -2.60
C SER A 143 1.64 -41.40 -3.04
N LYS A 144 2.96 -41.15 -3.03
CA LYS A 144 4.00 -42.15 -3.34
C LYS A 144 3.89 -43.36 -2.41
N HIS A 145 3.85 -43.12 -1.11
CA HIS A 145 3.76 -44.17 -0.11
C HIS A 145 2.47 -44.99 -0.22
N LEU A 146 1.33 -44.37 -0.53
CA LEU A 146 0.05 -45.08 -0.67
C LEU A 146 -0.04 -45.94 -1.94
N THR A 147 0.71 -45.60 -2.97
CA THR A 147 0.69 -46.28 -4.27
C THR A 147 1.86 -47.24 -4.46
N GLU A 148 2.76 -47.32 -3.49
CA GLU A 148 3.95 -48.17 -3.56
C GLU A 148 3.55 -49.64 -3.73
N PRO A 149 4.18 -50.38 -4.68
CA PRO A 149 3.89 -51.79 -4.88
C PRO A 149 4.11 -52.60 -3.59
N VAL A 150 3.09 -53.34 -3.17
CA VAL A 150 3.16 -54.14 -1.94
C VAL A 150 4.11 -55.31 -2.14
N VAL A 151 5.16 -55.37 -1.32
CA VAL A 151 6.06 -56.52 -1.30
C VAL A 151 5.39 -57.68 -0.56
N ASN A 152 5.27 -58.83 -1.23
CA ASN A 152 4.75 -60.05 -0.60
C ASN A 152 5.70 -60.53 0.52
N LYS A 153 5.15 -60.81 1.71
CA LYS A 153 5.91 -61.28 2.87
C LYS A 153 6.56 -62.66 2.66
N GLN A 154 5.95 -63.50 1.82
CA GLN A 154 6.48 -64.79 1.43
C GLN A 154 7.38 -64.62 0.19
N SER A 155 8.60 -64.15 0.42
CA SER A 155 9.58 -63.82 -0.64
C SER A 155 9.89 -65.00 -1.58
N HIS A 156 9.81 -66.24 -1.09
CA HIS A 156 10.07 -67.44 -1.88
C HIS A 156 9.04 -67.73 -2.98
N LEU A 157 7.82 -67.19 -2.86
CA LEU A 157 6.75 -67.38 -3.85
C LEU A 157 6.70 -66.26 -4.90
N SER A 158 7.53 -65.23 -4.74
CA SER A 158 7.52 -64.04 -5.57
C SER A 158 8.75 -63.99 -6.46
N ASP A 159 8.57 -63.67 -7.74
CA ASP A 159 9.69 -63.37 -8.62
C ASP A 159 10.35 -62.03 -8.21
N PRO A 160 11.63 -62.02 -7.83
CA PRO A 160 12.33 -60.78 -7.48
C PRO A 160 12.42 -59.80 -8.66
N GLN A 161 12.53 -60.30 -9.90
CA GLN A 161 12.69 -59.44 -11.08
C GLN A 161 11.41 -58.66 -11.38
N ALA A 162 10.26 -59.33 -11.34
CA ALA A 162 8.95 -58.69 -11.52
C ALA A 162 8.67 -57.62 -10.45
N ASN A 163 9.10 -57.85 -9.20
CA ASN A 163 8.97 -56.87 -8.12
C ASN A 163 9.84 -55.63 -8.37
N GLU A 164 11.07 -55.82 -8.84
CA GLU A 164 11.97 -54.72 -9.17
C GLU A 164 11.45 -53.90 -10.35
N GLU A 165 10.96 -54.56 -11.40
CA GLU A 165 10.32 -53.91 -12.55
C GLU A 165 9.10 -53.08 -12.12
N ALA A 166 8.23 -53.64 -11.27
CA ALA A 166 7.07 -52.92 -10.74
C ALA A 166 7.47 -51.69 -9.92
N ARG A 167 8.56 -51.77 -9.13
CA ARG A 167 9.09 -50.62 -8.38
C ARG A 167 9.63 -49.55 -9.30
N LEU A 168 10.42 -49.91 -10.32
CA LEU A 168 10.96 -48.95 -11.30
C LEU A 168 9.82 -48.26 -12.07
N ALA A 169 8.83 -49.02 -12.54
CA ALA A 169 7.66 -48.47 -13.22
C ALA A 169 6.87 -47.50 -12.32
N HIS A 170 6.74 -47.81 -11.02
CA HIS A 170 6.11 -46.91 -10.05
C HIS A 170 6.92 -45.62 -9.85
N GLU A 171 8.25 -45.71 -9.74
CA GLU A 171 9.12 -44.54 -9.59
C GLU A 171 9.06 -43.62 -10.82
N GLU A 172 9.07 -44.18 -12.02
CA GLU A 172 8.91 -43.44 -13.28
C GLU A 172 7.54 -42.76 -13.36
N ALA A 173 6.45 -43.48 -13.06
CA ALA A 173 5.11 -42.93 -13.04
C ALA A 173 4.97 -41.81 -12.01
N HIS A 174 5.54 -41.99 -10.80
CA HIS A 174 5.57 -40.97 -9.76
C HIS A 174 6.35 -39.73 -10.21
N ARG A 175 7.51 -39.90 -10.83
CA ARG A 175 8.32 -38.80 -11.38
C ARG A 175 7.55 -38.03 -12.45
N ASN A 176 6.88 -38.72 -13.36
CA ASN A 176 6.05 -38.09 -14.40
C ASN A 176 4.89 -37.31 -13.78
N ALA A 177 4.17 -37.90 -12.81
CA ALA A 177 3.10 -37.24 -12.07
C ALA A 177 3.59 -35.99 -11.33
N GLN A 178 4.74 -36.06 -10.66
CA GLN A 178 5.36 -34.91 -10.00
C GLN A 178 5.64 -33.77 -10.99
N GLN A 179 6.20 -34.08 -12.16
CA GLN A 179 6.45 -33.09 -13.21
C GLN A 179 5.15 -32.48 -13.73
N ALA A 180 4.13 -33.30 -14.03
CA ALA A 180 2.83 -32.82 -14.48
C ALA A 180 2.17 -31.91 -13.44
N MET A 181 2.12 -32.33 -12.17
CA MET A 181 1.52 -31.56 -11.08
C MET A 181 2.27 -30.26 -10.82
N SER A 182 3.60 -30.28 -10.86
CA SER A 182 4.39 -29.06 -10.69
C SER A 182 4.06 -28.00 -11.77
N ARG A 183 3.86 -28.42 -13.03
CA ARG A 183 3.46 -27.53 -14.12
C ARG A 183 2.05 -26.98 -13.96
N ILE A 184 1.11 -27.81 -13.51
CA ILE A 184 -0.29 -27.41 -13.27
C ILE A 184 -0.36 -26.35 -12.17
N ILE A 185 0.44 -26.51 -11.12
CA ILE A 185 0.38 -25.67 -9.93
C ILE A 185 1.21 -24.38 -10.08
N GLN A 186 2.12 -24.29 -11.05
CA GLN A 186 2.91 -23.08 -11.29
C GLN A 186 2.04 -21.83 -11.50
N LEU A 187 2.28 -20.78 -10.70
CA LEU A 187 1.54 -19.52 -10.77
C LEU A 187 1.73 -18.78 -12.12
N GLU A 188 2.83 -19.04 -12.81
CA GLU A 188 3.12 -18.46 -14.13
C GLU A 188 2.05 -18.82 -15.15
N ASN A 189 1.55 -20.06 -15.09
CA ASN A 189 0.48 -20.59 -15.94
C ASN A 189 -0.92 -20.16 -15.46
N GLY A 190 -1.01 -19.47 -14.32
CA GLY A 190 -2.27 -19.04 -13.69
C GLY A 190 -2.84 -17.75 -14.26
N SER A 191 -4.10 -17.47 -13.91
CA SER A 191 -4.79 -16.24 -14.29
C SER A 191 -4.29 -15.03 -13.47
N ASN A 192 -4.55 -13.82 -13.96
CA ASN A 192 -4.37 -12.59 -13.17
C ASN A 192 -5.16 -12.62 -11.85
N LYS A 193 -6.29 -13.36 -11.81
CA LYS A 193 -7.06 -13.57 -10.58
C LYS A 193 -6.25 -14.36 -9.53
N ASP A 194 -5.55 -15.40 -9.98
CA ASP A 194 -4.73 -16.25 -9.12
C ASP A 194 -3.51 -15.49 -8.60
N ARG A 195 -2.87 -14.69 -9.46
CA ARG A 195 -1.79 -13.79 -9.06
C ARG A 195 -2.24 -12.78 -8.02
N THR A 196 -3.42 -12.18 -8.22
CA THR A 196 -4.00 -11.23 -7.26
C THR A 196 -4.27 -11.91 -5.91
N ARG A 197 -4.73 -13.16 -5.91
CA ARG A 197 -4.95 -13.98 -4.72
C ARG A 197 -3.65 -14.24 -3.96
N VAL A 198 -2.60 -14.68 -4.65
CA VAL A 198 -1.26 -14.88 -4.05
C VAL A 198 -0.71 -13.56 -3.49
N ASN A 199 -0.86 -12.47 -4.25
CA ASN A 199 -0.43 -11.14 -3.79
C ASN A 199 -1.16 -10.69 -2.51
N ILE A 200 -2.43 -11.07 -2.33
CA ILE A 200 -3.17 -10.83 -1.08
C ILE A 200 -2.55 -11.64 0.07
N GLN A 201 -2.22 -12.92 -0.15
CA GLN A 201 -1.56 -13.76 0.86
C GLN A 201 -0.19 -13.17 1.25
N ARG A 202 0.62 -12.74 0.28
CA ARG A 202 1.89 -12.04 0.52
C ARG A 202 1.70 -10.77 1.35
N CYS A 203 0.67 -9.97 1.06
CA CYS A 203 0.36 -8.77 1.83
C CYS A 203 -0.01 -9.10 3.29
N ILE A 204 -0.82 -10.14 3.50
CA ILE A 204 -1.22 -10.60 4.84
C ILE A 204 0.02 -11.06 5.61
N HIS A 205 0.90 -11.86 5.00
CA HIS A 205 2.11 -12.34 5.65
C HIS A 205 3.09 -11.20 5.97
N THR A 206 3.29 -10.27 5.04
CA THR A 206 4.28 -9.18 5.18
C THR A 206 3.83 -8.10 6.17
N PHE A 207 2.56 -7.70 6.12
CA PHE A 207 2.04 -6.56 6.89
C PHE A 207 1.11 -6.96 8.03
N GLY A 208 0.81 -8.26 8.17
CA GLY A 208 -0.05 -8.75 9.23
C GLY A 208 0.56 -8.51 10.60
N ARG A 209 -0.27 -8.09 11.56
CA ARG A 209 0.19 -7.82 12.94
C ARG A 209 0.74 -9.06 13.63
N HIS A 210 0.28 -10.24 13.24
CA HIS A 210 0.80 -11.52 13.71
C HIS A 210 2.29 -11.74 13.38
N VAL A 211 2.84 -11.10 12.35
CA VAL A 211 4.27 -11.15 11.97
C VAL A 211 5.00 -9.86 12.37
N THR A 212 4.36 -8.71 12.16
CA THR A 212 5.02 -7.42 12.40
C THR A 212 5.16 -7.06 13.87
N ASP A 213 4.27 -7.52 14.75
CA ASP A 213 4.38 -7.25 16.20
C ASP A 213 5.62 -7.96 16.82
N SER A 214 6.15 -9.03 16.19
CA SER A 214 7.39 -9.69 16.62
C SER A 214 8.66 -9.10 15.99
N LEU A 215 8.55 -8.52 14.79
CA LEU A 215 9.69 -7.94 14.06
C LEU A 215 9.96 -6.48 14.39
N LEU A 216 8.90 -5.70 14.60
CA LEU A 216 8.97 -4.25 14.75
C LEU A 216 8.87 -3.85 16.22
N GLU A 217 9.56 -2.77 16.56
CA GLU A 217 9.44 -2.16 17.87
C GLU A 217 8.01 -1.69 18.13
N SER A 218 7.55 -1.93 19.35
CA SER A 218 6.26 -1.42 19.81
C SER A 218 6.28 0.11 19.86
N LYS A 219 5.11 0.71 19.58
CA LYS A 219 4.96 2.17 19.68
C LYS A 219 5.27 2.61 21.12
N PRO A 220 6.06 3.69 21.34
CA PRO A 220 6.33 4.18 22.68
C PRO A 220 5.02 4.47 23.41
N PRO A 221 4.90 4.07 24.69
CA PRO A 221 3.68 4.31 25.46
C PRO A 221 3.40 5.81 25.52
N ALA A 222 2.11 6.16 25.56
CA ALA A 222 1.75 7.53 25.92
C ALA A 222 2.23 7.82 27.36
N ALA A 223 2.38 9.10 27.70
CA ALA A 223 2.66 9.49 29.09
C ALA A 223 1.69 8.75 30.03
N ILE A 224 2.26 8.12 31.07
CA ILE A 224 1.50 7.32 32.01
C ILE A 224 0.67 8.29 32.84
N ASP A 225 -0.62 8.39 32.55
CA ASP A 225 -1.55 9.12 33.39
C ASP A 225 -1.87 8.21 34.60
N PRO A 226 -1.43 8.55 35.83
CA PRO A 226 -1.62 7.68 37.00
C PRO A 226 -3.09 7.50 37.38
N SER A 227 -3.97 8.40 36.89
CA SER A 227 -5.42 8.32 37.07
C SER A 227 -6.13 7.45 36.02
N ALA A 228 -5.43 6.94 35.00
CA ALA A 228 -6.07 6.16 33.95
C ALA A 228 -6.45 4.75 34.45
N PRO A 229 -7.64 4.24 34.08
CA PRO A 229 -8.03 2.87 34.43
C PRO A 229 -7.05 1.86 33.83
N GLN A 230 -6.54 0.96 34.67
CA GLN A 230 -5.72 -0.17 34.23
C GLN A 230 -6.61 -1.20 33.55
N TYR A 231 -6.40 -1.41 32.25
CA TYR A 231 -7.10 -2.46 31.51
C TYR A 231 -6.29 -3.76 31.57
N PRO A 232 -6.95 -4.93 31.63
CA PRO A 232 -6.25 -6.21 31.53
C PRO A 232 -5.52 -6.32 30.19
N ALA A 233 -4.48 -7.17 30.17
CA ALA A 233 -3.77 -7.50 28.93
C ALA A 233 -4.76 -8.05 27.89
N ARG A 234 -4.55 -7.66 26.62
CA ARG A 234 -5.41 -8.14 25.53
C ARG A 234 -5.15 -9.62 25.31
N PRO A 235 -6.20 -10.43 25.04
CA PRO A 235 -6.02 -11.84 24.73
C PRO A 235 -5.21 -12.01 23.44
N ALA A 236 -4.53 -13.16 23.34
CA ALA A 236 -3.83 -13.55 22.13
C ALA A 236 -4.81 -13.69 20.95
N ARG A 237 -4.31 -13.45 19.74
CA ARG A 237 -5.09 -13.61 18.51
C ARG A 237 -5.29 -15.09 18.23
N VAL A 238 -6.51 -15.47 17.87
CA VAL A 238 -6.83 -16.86 17.48
C VAL A 238 -6.31 -17.22 16.09
N GLY A 239 -6.20 -16.23 15.19
CA GLY A 239 -5.83 -16.46 13.79
C GLY A 239 -5.05 -15.31 13.15
N PRO A 240 -4.73 -15.45 11.85
CA PRO A 240 -3.95 -14.46 11.12
C PRO A 240 -4.69 -13.13 11.00
N ASP A 241 -3.94 -12.05 11.12
CA ASP A 241 -4.49 -10.70 10.99
C ASP A 241 -4.70 -10.32 9.52
N THR A 242 -5.96 -10.28 9.10
CA THR A 242 -6.38 -9.92 7.73
C THR A 242 -7.07 -8.57 7.64
N GLY A 243 -7.45 -8.00 8.78
CA GLY A 243 -8.33 -6.83 8.86
C GLY A 243 -7.63 -5.54 9.27
N SER A 244 -6.34 -5.57 9.58
CA SER A 244 -5.61 -4.36 9.97
C SER A 244 -5.51 -3.34 8.84
N SER A 245 -5.40 -2.06 9.20
CA SER A 245 -5.32 -0.98 8.22
C SER A 245 -4.05 -1.07 7.36
N GLU A 246 -2.96 -1.64 7.89
CA GLU A 246 -1.73 -1.93 7.14
C GLU A 246 -2.01 -2.93 6.00
N VAL A 247 -2.57 -4.10 6.35
CA VAL A 247 -2.92 -5.17 5.39
C VAL A 247 -3.93 -4.69 4.36
N GLN A 248 -4.99 -4.00 4.80
CA GLN A 248 -6.00 -3.46 3.89
C GLN A 248 -5.40 -2.45 2.90
N ALA A 249 -4.50 -1.56 3.36
CA ALA A 249 -3.84 -0.59 2.49
C ALA A 249 -2.92 -1.29 1.48
N ALA A 250 -2.17 -2.31 1.90
CA ALA A 250 -1.32 -3.11 1.01
C ALA A 250 -2.15 -3.81 -0.08
N ILE A 251 -3.24 -4.48 0.29
CA ILE A 251 -4.15 -5.14 -0.66
C ILE A 251 -4.78 -4.14 -1.64
N LEU A 252 -5.14 -2.94 -1.18
CA LEU A 252 -5.64 -1.90 -2.08
C LEU A 252 -4.55 -1.45 -3.04
N THR A 253 -3.31 -1.30 -2.59
CA THR A 253 -2.18 -0.94 -3.46
C THR A 253 -1.97 -1.99 -4.54
N THR A 254 -2.01 -3.29 -4.22
CA THR A 254 -1.86 -4.34 -5.25
C THR A 254 -2.98 -4.28 -6.28
N LYS A 255 -4.23 -4.08 -5.85
CA LYS A 255 -5.38 -3.91 -6.75
C LYS A 255 -5.28 -2.65 -7.62
N ILE A 256 -4.82 -1.54 -7.05
CA ILE A 256 -4.59 -0.28 -7.75
C ILE A 256 -3.53 -0.48 -8.83
N GLN A 257 -2.41 -1.13 -8.51
CA GLN A 257 -1.33 -1.41 -9.46
C GLN A 257 -1.83 -2.24 -10.66
N VAL A 258 -2.53 -3.35 -10.39
CA VAL A 258 -3.08 -4.22 -11.45
C VAL A 258 -4.09 -3.45 -12.32
N LEU A 259 -5.01 -2.72 -11.71
CA LEU A 259 -6.04 -1.98 -12.44
C LEU A 259 -5.46 -0.81 -13.25
N ALA A 260 -4.51 -0.07 -12.67
CA ALA A 260 -3.84 1.04 -13.35
C ALA A 260 -3.06 0.53 -14.58
N GLN A 261 -2.33 -0.58 -14.46
CA GLN A 261 -1.65 -1.21 -15.60
C GLN A 261 -2.63 -1.66 -16.69
N GLN A 262 -3.78 -2.24 -16.32
CA GLN A 262 -4.79 -2.66 -17.29
C GLN A 262 -5.38 -1.45 -18.05
N ILE A 263 -5.71 -0.36 -17.33
CA ILE A 263 -6.22 0.88 -17.93
C ILE A 263 -5.15 1.51 -18.84
N ALA A 264 -3.89 1.49 -18.42
CA ALA A 264 -2.78 2.03 -19.20
C ALA A 264 -2.46 1.22 -20.46
N LYS A 265 -2.68 -0.10 -20.46
CA LYS A 265 -2.39 -0.98 -21.62
C LYS A 265 -3.54 -1.08 -22.61
N TYR A 266 -4.77 -1.25 -22.13
CA TYR A 266 -5.92 -1.60 -22.97
C TYR A 266 -7.15 -0.72 -22.72
N GLY A 267 -7.25 -0.12 -21.53
CA GLY A 267 -8.49 0.47 -21.02
C GLY A 267 -8.63 1.98 -21.15
N HIS A 268 -7.97 2.65 -22.11
CA HIS A 268 -8.01 4.12 -22.20
C HIS A 268 -9.44 4.68 -22.35
N LYS A 269 -10.34 3.91 -22.99
CA LYS A 269 -11.76 4.25 -23.19
C LYS A 269 -12.67 3.77 -22.05
N ASP A 270 -12.18 2.94 -21.13
CA ASP A 270 -12.98 2.35 -20.06
C ASP A 270 -13.21 3.34 -18.91
N LYS A 271 -14.38 3.98 -18.93
CA LYS A 271 -14.77 5.00 -17.93
C LYS A 271 -15.15 4.36 -16.58
N HIS A 272 -15.68 3.14 -16.57
CA HIS A 272 -16.10 2.47 -15.35
C HIS A 272 -14.91 2.03 -14.52
N ASN A 273 -13.88 1.46 -15.15
CA ASN A 273 -12.67 1.07 -14.46
C ASN A 273 -11.84 2.27 -13.99
N LYS A 274 -11.84 3.40 -14.71
CA LYS A 274 -11.26 4.66 -14.20
C LYS A 274 -11.96 5.15 -12.91
N ARG A 275 -13.30 5.07 -12.87
CA ARG A 275 -14.06 5.36 -11.63
C ARG A 275 -13.68 4.39 -10.52
N ASN A 276 -13.60 3.08 -10.80
CA ASN A 276 -13.22 2.06 -9.82
C ASN A 276 -11.81 2.31 -9.26
N LEU A 277 -10.84 2.66 -10.12
CA LEU A 277 -9.49 3.05 -9.72
C LEU A 277 -9.52 4.23 -8.74
N ARG A 278 -10.26 5.28 -9.08
CA ARG A 278 -10.44 6.46 -8.20
C ARG A 278 -11.02 6.08 -6.84
N VAL A 279 -12.05 5.23 -6.81
CA VAL A 279 -12.66 4.75 -5.56
C VAL A 279 -11.66 3.96 -4.71
N LEU A 280 -10.83 3.10 -5.32
CA LEU A 280 -9.80 2.34 -4.60
C LEU A 280 -8.72 3.25 -4.01
N VAL A 281 -8.24 4.23 -4.79
CA VAL A 281 -7.24 5.22 -4.34
C VAL A 281 -7.78 6.04 -3.17
N HIS A 282 -9.01 6.55 -3.26
CA HIS A 282 -9.63 7.31 -2.16
C HIS A 282 -9.90 6.43 -0.93
N ARG A 283 -10.26 5.15 -1.10
CA ARG A 283 -10.39 4.21 0.02
C ARG A 283 -9.05 3.99 0.72
N ARG A 284 -7.96 3.82 -0.04
CA ARG A 284 -6.60 3.69 0.50
C ARG A 284 -6.21 4.97 1.26
N GLN A 285 -6.45 6.15 0.68
CA GLN A 285 -6.20 7.43 1.32
C GLN A 285 -6.89 7.54 2.70
N ARG A 286 -8.15 7.12 2.83
CA ARG A 286 -8.87 7.14 4.12
C ARG A 286 -8.22 6.23 5.16
N LEU A 287 -7.80 5.04 4.76
CA LEU A 287 -7.11 4.08 5.64
C LEU A 287 -5.74 4.61 6.10
N LEU A 288 -4.97 5.21 5.19
CA LEU A 288 -3.68 5.81 5.51
C LEU A 288 -3.83 6.98 6.48
N ASN A 289 -4.81 7.85 6.27
CA ASN A 289 -5.13 8.94 7.20
C ASN A 289 -5.49 8.44 8.60
N TYR A 290 -6.27 7.36 8.69
CA TYR A 290 -6.61 6.74 9.97
C TYR A 290 -5.37 6.13 10.64
N LEU A 291 -4.59 5.35 9.89
CA LEU A 291 -3.40 4.66 10.39
C LEU A 291 -2.36 5.67 10.89
N ARG A 292 -2.09 6.73 10.14
CA ARG A 292 -1.15 7.80 10.55
C ARG A 292 -1.56 8.42 11.88
N ARG A 293 -2.84 8.69 12.09
CA ARG A 293 -3.37 9.27 13.33
C ARG A 293 -3.23 8.32 14.52
N LYS A 294 -3.52 7.03 14.30
CA LYS A 294 -3.46 6.00 15.36
C LYS A 294 -2.02 5.66 15.75
N GLU A 295 -1.16 5.41 14.77
CA GLU A 295 0.25 5.06 15.02
C GLU A 295 1.13 6.27 15.32
N ARG A 296 0.67 7.50 15.04
CA ARG A 296 1.44 8.76 15.18
C ARG A 296 2.77 8.74 14.39
N GLY A 297 2.85 7.95 13.33
CA GLY A 297 4.07 7.77 12.56
C GLY A 297 5.10 6.81 13.16
N GLY A 298 4.68 5.92 14.07
CA GLY A 298 5.54 4.89 14.64
C GLY A 298 6.08 3.86 13.63
N PRO A 299 6.81 2.84 14.12
CA PRO A 299 7.55 1.89 13.28
C PRO A 299 6.68 1.19 12.23
N ARG A 300 5.46 0.76 12.60
CA ARG A 300 4.51 0.12 11.68
C ARG A 300 4.11 0.98 10.49
N TRP A 301 3.86 2.27 10.73
CA TRP A 301 3.55 3.22 9.65
C TRP A 301 4.73 3.38 8.70
N GLN A 302 5.94 3.50 9.24
CA GLN A 302 7.16 3.68 8.44
C GLN A 302 7.45 2.43 7.61
N ASN A 303 7.31 1.25 8.21
CA ASN A 303 7.46 -0.04 7.52
C ASN A 303 6.48 -0.17 6.35
N LEU A 304 5.21 0.20 6.54
CA LEU A 304 4.21 0.20 5.47
C LEU A 304 4.58 1.16 4.33
N MET A 305 4.93 2.41 4.66
CA MET A 305 5.26 3.43 3.66
C MET A 305 6.51 3.05 2.85
N SER A 306 7.54 2.55 3.53
CA SER A 306 8.81 2.15 2.92
C SER A 306 8.63 0.95 1.99
N ASN A 307 7.95 -0.11 2.42
CA ASN A 307 7.75 -1.30 1.57
C ASN A 307 6.80 -1.07 0.40
N LEU A 308 5.76 -0.23 0.56
CA LEU A 308 4.82 0.03 -0.52
C LEU A 308 5.23 1.20 -1.43
N GLY A 309 6.29 1.94 -1.07
CA GLY A 309 6.74 3.12 -1.82
C GLY A 309 5.75 4.29 -1.78
N LEU A 310 4.92 4.37 -0.74
CA LEU A 310 3.87 5.38 -0.64
C LEU A 310 4.44 6.67 -0.04
N THR A 311 4.24 7.77 -0.75
CA THR A 311 4.69 9.11 -0.33
C THR A 311 3.51 9.94 0.19
N ASP A 312 3.80 11.16 0.65
CA ASP A 312 2.79 12.06 1.21
C ASP A 312 1.67 12.39 0.21
N SER A 313 1.94 12.38 -1.10
CA SER A 313 0.93 12.62 -2.15
C SER A 313 -0.18 11.57 -2.18
N SER A 314 0.12 10.34 -1.75
CA SER A 314 -0.83 9.22 -1.77
C SER A 314 -1.95 9.34 -0.74
N TRP A 315 -1.83 10.26 0.23
CA TRP A 315 -2.81 10.38 1.32
C TRP A 315 -3.07 11.81 1.81
N LYS A 316 -2.12 12.75 1.69
CA LYS A 316 -2.31 14.16 2.08
C LYS A 316 -3.01 14.94 0.97
N GLY A 317 -3.93 15.81 1.37
CA GLY A 317 -4.65 16.70 0.45
C GLY A 317 -5.73 15.98 -0.36
N GLU A 318 -6.10 16.56 -1.49
CA GLU A 318 -7.09 16.01 -2.41
C GLU A 318 -6.40 15.29 -3.57
N ILE A 319 -6.84 14.06 -3.88
CA ILE A 319 -6.34 13.29 -5.01
C ILE A 319 -7.33 13.43 -6.16
N SER A 320 -6.92 14.15 -7.20
CA SER A 320 -7.64 14.31 -8.46
C SER A 320 -7.04 13.40 -9.54
N LEU A 321 -7.89 12.62 -10.20
CA LEU A 321 -7.54 11.65 -11.27
C LEU A 321 -8.39 11.85 -12.51
#